data_AF-A0A9N9SEL1-F1
#
_entry.id   AF-A0A9N9SEL1-F1
#
_cell.length_a   1.000
_cell.length_b   1.000
_cell.length_c   1.000
_cell.angle_alpha   90.00
_cell.angle_beta   90.00
_cell.angle_gamma   90.00
#
_symmetry.space_group_name_H-M   'P 1'
#
loop_
_entity.id
_entity.type
_entity.pdbx_description
1 polymer ?
#
loop_
_entity_poly.entity_id
_entity_poly.type
_entity_poly.pdbx_seq_one_letter_code
_entity_poly.pdbx_strand_id
1 'polypeptide(L)'
;MPKKKPTPVEDLIIPPQDAKICGTICLCQMTLVLSSVAIVYLTVAIYVPSTRAMQSGISETPVMCTTTRGVTVDTCDWGSCGEWCLSKTSGSCMQIYVNLRRNGSNLLLANCTNIAQKFCYGKDQENAKKNRCIADECKNLTGTFNCSMGMCIDITDSFECIYKDTDPPLKCSGRRGKITCIDLHGLYSCNRGTCERIRTPYNCDRQCGDIPTRHKNVIMLSGDEVYLSECQRCIDSDTGEEVWNESQDNIIMASCHTILNTSRGLEASDCVNGSLLANNILSDMANFTYLSYLSVFNTVPLDERQIVAPPEPELLIANESKLLINLEGCVNTLRDECKEFLKIYGKDGTDHNARARFPCFYSVDNPGIVVARFNLAMATRQFVVASVLPSVLFIVSCLTLILCQRTVVVGDDAKMRFQGCVQGEAESTEKTASTNNAFPFCWTETESNPASI
;
A
#
# COMPACT_ATOMS: atom_id res chain seq x y z
N MET A 1 5.69 -74.72 51.00
CA MET A 1 5.39 -73.66 50.01
C MET A 1 5.16 -74.31 48.65
N PRO A 2 3.97 -74.21 48.04
CA PRO A 2 3.73 -74.79 46.73
C PRO A 2 4.43 -73.94 45.66
N LYS A 3 5.17 -74.61 44.76
CA LYS A 3 5.87 -73.98 43.63
C LYS A 3 4.84 -73.36 42.69
N LYS A 4 4.91 -72.03 42.52
CA LYS A 4 4.16 -71.28 41.51
C LYS A 4 4.60 -71.80 40.13
N LYS A 5 3.68 -72.36 39.35
CA LYS A 5 3.91 -72.63 37.92
C LYS A 5 4.23 -71.30 37.24
N PRO A 6 5.32 -71.20 36.45
CA PRO A 6 5.54 -70.01 35.63
C PRO A 6 4.42 -69.95 34.59
N THR A 7 3.66 -68.85 34.62
CA THR A 7 2.80 -68.46 33.51
C THR A 7 3.69 -68.19 32.30
N PRO A 8 3.39 -68.74 31.10
CA PRO A 8 4.13 -68.40 29.91
C PRO A 8 4.02 -66.89 29.69
N VAL A 9 5.15 -66.25 29.39
CA VAL A 9 5.15 -64.87 28.90
C VAL A 9 4.52 -64.97 27.52
N GLU A 10 3.29 -64.47 27.37
CA GLU A 10 2.75 -64.15 26.07
C GLU A 10 3.63 -63.03 25.52
N ASP A 11 4.66 -63.42 24.76
CA ASP A 11 5.32 -62.51 23.86
C ASP A 11 4.24 -62.07 22.86
N LEU A 12 3.65 -60.90 23.13
CA LEU A 12 2.94 -60.09 22.15
C LEU A 12 3.96 -59.69 21.07
N ILE A 13 4.41 -60.66 20.28
CA ILE A 13 5.03 -60.44 19.00
C ILE A 13 3.93 -59.83 18.16
N ILE A 14 3.92 -58.50 18.11
CA ILE A 14 3.08 -57.73 17.21
C ILE A 14 3.49 -58.19 15.81
N PRO A 15 2.62 -58.90 15.07
CA PRO A 15 2.97 -59.35 13.73
C PRO A 15 3.24 -58.12 12.86
N PRO A 16 4.18 -58.20 11.90
CA PRO A 16 4.49 -57.07 11.04
C PRO A 16 3.22 -56.59 10.36
N GLN A 17 2.78 -55.38 10.72
CA GLN A 17 1.62 -54.74 10.11
C GLN A 17 1.98 -54.29 8.69
N ASP A 18 0.98 -54.28 7.81
CA ASP A 18 1.17 -53.75 6.47
C ASP A 18 1.39 -52.23 6.55
N ALA A 19 2.65 -51.83 6.37
CA ALA A 19 3.08 -50.44 6.45
C ALA A 19 2.37 -49.55 5.42
N LYS A 20 1.92 -50.11 4.29
CA LYS A 20 1.19 -49.34 3.26
C LYS A 20 -0.21 -48.96 3.74
N ILE A 21 -0.93 -49.91 4.34
CA ILE A 21 -2.30 -49.69 4.86
C ILE A 21 -2.26 -48.73 6.05
N CYS A 22 -1.38 -49.02 7.02
CA CYS A 22 -1.22 -48.19 8.21
C CYS A 22 -0.73 -46.77 7.84
N GLY A 23 0.21 -46.66 6.91
CA GLY A 23 0.71 -45.38 6.39
C GLY A 23 -0.37 -44.56 5.68
N THR A 24 -1.22 -45.21 4.86
CA THR A 24 -2.33 -44.54 4.19
C THR A 24 -3.37 -44.02 5.18
N ILE A 25 -3.77 -44.83 6.16
CA ILE A 25 -4.71 -44.40 7.21
C ILE A 25 -4.12 -43.23 8.01
N CYS A 26 -2.86 -43.31 8.40
CA CYS A 26 -2.17 -42.25 9.14
C CYS A 26 -2.10 -40.93 8.35
N LEU A 27 -1.73 -40.98 7.07
CA LEU A 27 -1.71 -39.81 6.20
C LEU A 27 -3.10 -39.20 6.05
N CYS A 28 -4.13 -40.01 5.79
CA CYS A 28 -5.51 -39.53 5.67
C CYS A 28 -6.06 -38.94 6.98
N GLN A 29 -5.69 -39.50 8.14
CA GLN A 29 -6.04 -38.93 9.44
C GLN A 29 -5.33 -37.57 9.66
N MET A 30 -4.04 -37.49 9.34
CA MET A 30 -3.28 -36.24 9.44
C MET A 30 -3.85 -35.16 8.52
N THR A 31 -4.15 -35.48 7.26
CA THR A 31 -4.74 -34.52 6.31
C THR A 31 -6.14 -34.08 6.73
N LEU A 32 -6.95 -34.96 7.33
CA LEU A 32 -8.25 -34.59 7.89
C LEU A 32 -8.13 -33.59 9.04
N VAL A 33 -7.21 -33.83 9.98
CA VAL A 33 -6.97 -32.90 11.09
C VAL A 33 -6.43 -31.57 10.58
N LEU A 34 -5.42 -31.58 9.72
CA LEU A 34 -4.81 -30.36 9.18
C LEU A 34 -5.79 -29.54 8.33
N SER A 35 -6.61 -30.18 7.51
CA SER A 35 -7.65 -29.49 6.73
C SER A 35 -8.73 -28.88 7.63
N SER A 36 -9.13 -29.58 8.70
CA SER A 36 -10.10 -29.04 9.69
C SER A 36 -9.56 -27.78 10.37
N VAL A 37 -8.31 -27.84 10.84
CA VAL A 37 -7.64 -26.69 11.46
C VAL A 37 -7.48 -25.56 10.44
N ALA A 38 -7.07 -25.87 9.20
CA ALA A 38 -6.93 -24.88 8.14
C ALA A 38 -8.24 -24.13 7.86
N ILE A 39 -9.39 -24.81 7.79
CA ILE A 39 -10.69 -24.16 7.56
C ILE A 39 -10.99 -23.13 8.66
N VAL A 40 -10.76 -23.47 9.93
CA VAL A 40 -11.01 -22.57 11.06
C VAL A 40 -10.13 -21.31 10.98
N TYR A 41 -8.83 -21.47 10.73
CA TYR A 41 -7.91 -20.34 10.61
C TYR A 41 -8.16 -19.49 9.37
N LEU A 42 -8.39 -20.12 8.21
CA LEU A 42 -8.68 -19.42 6.95
C LEU A 42 -10.03 -18.69 7.01
N THR A 43 -10.94 -19.09 7.89
CA THR A 43 -12.20 -18.36 8.10
C THR A 43 -11.94 -16.93 8.56
N VAL A 44 -11.10 -16.76 9.58
CA VAL A 44 -10.77 -15.42 10.12
C VAL A 44 -9.80 -14.69 9.19
N ALA A 45 -8.82 -15.39 8.62
CA ALA A 45 -7.76 -14.76 7.84
C ALA A 45 -8.17 -14.37 6.41
N ILE A 46 -9.07 -15.13 5.76
CA ILE A 46 -9.41 -14.94 4.33
C ILE A 46 -10.93 -14.88 4.12
N TYR A 47 -11.72 -15.78 4.69
CA TYR A 47 -13.15 -15.89 4.37
C TYR A 47 -13.93 -14.62 4.76
N VAL A 48 -13.82 -14.20 6.02
CA VAL A 48 -14.48 -12.99 6.54
C VAL A 48 -14.06 -11.73 5.77
N PRO A 49 -12.76 -11.40 5.64
CA PRO A 49 -12.36 -10.18 4.92
C PRO A 49 -12.72 -10.22 3.43
N SER A 50 -12.61 -11.36 2.77
CA SER A 50 -12.98 -11.49 1.34
C SER A 50 -14.48 -11.33 1.13
N THR A 51 -15.30 -11.90 2.01
CA THR A 51 -16.77 -11.77 1.93
C THR A 51 -17.18 -10.30 2.14
N ARG A 52 -16.57 -9.60 3.10
CA ARG A 52 -16.78 -8.16 3.29
C ARG A 52 -16.37 -7.36 2.07
N ALA A 53 -15.24 -7.68 1.45
CA ALA A 53 -14.79 -7.02 0.22
C ALA A 53 -15.80 -7.19 -0.92
N MET A 54 -16.32 -8.41 -1.13
CA MET A 54 -17.36 -8.70 -2.14
C MET A 54 -18.69 -7.99 -1.85
N GLN A 55 -19.03 -7.77 -0.58
CA GLN A 55 -20.27 -7.09 -0.17
C GLN A 55 -20.12 -5.56 -0.05
N SER A 56 -18.90 -5.03 -0.16
CA SER A 56 -18.63 -3.61 0.11
C SER A 56 -19.20 -2.63 -0.93
N GLY A 57 -19.53 -3.11 -2.13
CA GLY A 57 -20.01 -2.27 -3.24
C GLY A 57 -18.96 -1.28 -3.75
N ILE A 58 -17.69 -1.44 -3.37
CA ILE A 58 -16.59 -0.58 -3.84
C ILE A 58 -16.32 -0.87 -5.32
N SER A 59 -16.22 0.20 -6.12
CA SER A 59 -15.85 0.06 -7.54
C SER A 59 -14.38 -0.35 -7.69
N GLU A 60 -14.08 -1.23 -8.65
CA GLU A 60 -12.70 -1.60 -9.01
C GLU A 60 -11.97 -0.51 -9.79
N THR A 61 -12.69 0.48 -10.34
CA THR A 61 -12.07 1.61 -11.03
C THR A 61 -11.64 2.66 -10.01
N PRO A 62 -10.33 2.95 -9.87
CA PRO A 62 -9.88 3.97 -8.94
C PRO A 62 -10.31 5.36 -9.40
N VAL A 63 -10.62 6.19 -8.42
CA VAL A 63 -10.77 7.63 -8.56
C VAL A 63 -9.63 8.34 -7.82
N MET A 64 -9.60 9.67 -7.81
CA MET A 64 -8.50 10.40 -7.20
C MET A 64 -8.88 10.96 -5.83
N CYS A 65 -7.98 10.74 -4.87
CA CYS A 65 -8.05 11.31 -3.54
C CYS A 65 -6.96 12.37 -3.35
N THR A 66 -7.31 13.49 -2.74
CA THR A 66 -6.38 14.53 -2.30
C THR A 66 -6.43 14.65 -0.79
N THR A 67 -5.30 14.48 -0.08
CA THR A 67 -5.27 14.64 1.37
C THR A 67 -5.50 16.10 1.77
N THR A 68 -6.49 16.32 2.63
CA THR A 68 -6.84 17.65 3.13
C THR A 68 -6.34 17.89 4.54
N ARG A 69 -6.30 16.84 5.37
CA ARG A 69 -5.93 16.95 6.78
C ARG A 69 -5.42 15.61 7.33
N GLY A 70 -4.27 15.64 8.01
CA GLY A 70 -3.77 14.55 8.84
C GLY A 70 -3.76 14.96 10.31
N VAL A 71 -4.53 14.27 11.16
CA VAL A 71 -4.57 14.57 12.61
C VAL A 71 -4.15 13.36 13.42
N THR A 72 -3.23 13.56 14.36
CA THR A 72 -2.94 12.57 15.39
C THR A 72 -3.84 12.81 16.60
N VAL A 73 -4.62 11.81 16.99
CA VAL A 73 -5.58 11.87 18.09
C VAL A 73 -5.18 10.84 19.15
N ASP A 74 -5.21 11.20 20.43
CA ASP A 74 -4.79 10.33 21.55
C ASP A 74 -5.78 9.20 21.88
N THR A 75 -7.07 9.44 21.63
CA THR A 75 -8.16 8.47 21.82
C THR A 75 -8.89 8.26 20.50
N CYS A 76 -8.62 7.12 19.87
CA CYS A 76 -9.13 6.87 18.54
C CYS A 76 -10.39 6.01 18.51
N ASP A 77 -11.44 6.56 17.89
CA ASP A 77 -12.61 5.78 17.45
C ASP A 77 -12.32 4.99 16.17
N TRP A 78 -11.45 5.55 15.32
CA TRP A 78 -10.97 4.94 14.08
C TRP A 78 -9.59 5.52 13.73
N GLY A 79 -8.83 4.81 12.92
CA GLY A 79 -7.55 5.26 12.39
C GLY A 79 -7.38 4.82 10.94
N SER A 80 -6.55 5.55 10.19
CA SER A 80 -6.32 5.29 8.77
C SER A 80 -5.51 4.03 8.51
N CYS A 81 -4.59 3.70 9.43
CA CYS A 81 -3.83 2.47 9.45
C CYS A 81 -3.48 2.08 10.89
N GLY A 82 -3.79 0.85 11.28
CA GLY A 82 -3.34 0.23 12.52
C GLY A 82 -2.50 -1.02 12.26
N GLU A 83 -1.43 -1.18 13.02
CA GLU A 83 -0.73 -2.46 13.09
C GLU A 83 -1.55 -3.42 13.98
N TRP A 84 -1.69 -4.68 13.56
CA TRP A 84 -2.44 -5.74 14.23
C TRP A 84 -3.96 -5.57 14.27
N CYS A 85 -4.65 -6.18 13.30
CA CYS A 85 -6.11 -6.14 13.15
C CYS A 85 -6.92 -6.81 14.28
N LEU A 86 -6.29 -7.67 15.09
CA LEU A 86 -6.98 -8.39 16.18
C LEU A 86 -7.13 -7.54 17.44
N SER A 87 -6.23 -6.58 17.64
CA SER A 87 -6.33 -5.60 18.72
C SER A 87 -7.16 -4.42 18.28
N LYS A 88 -8.11 -3.98 19.11
CA LYS A 88 -8.65 -2.64 18.96
C LYS A 88 -7.51 -1.64 19.13
N THR A 89 -7.43 -0.66 18.23
CA THR A 89 -6.47 0.45 18.32
C THR A 89 -6.72 1.21 19.62
N SER A 90 -5.98 0.86 20.68
CA SER A 90 -6.01 1.58 21.95
C SER A 90 -4.78 2.48 22.02
N GLY A 91 -4.99 3.79 22.14
CA GLY A 91 -3.93 4.79 22.18
C GLY A 91 -4.01 5.77 21.02
N SER A 92 -2.91 6.49 20.78
CA SER A 92 -2.84 7.51 19.75
C SER A 92 -2.84 6.91 18.35
N CYS A 93 -3.58 7.51 17.43
CA CYS A 93 -3.61 7.11 16.02
C CYS A 93 -3.71 8.31 15.10
N MET A 94 -3.32 8.10 13.84
CA MET A 94 -3.46 9.11 12.80
C MET A 94 -4.76 8.90 12.01
N GLN A 95 -5.51 9.98 11.85
CA GLN A 95 -6.72 10.07 11.03
C GLN A 95 -6.44 10.97 9.83
N ILE A 96 -6.54 10.38 8.64
CA ILE A 96 -6.34 11.06 7.36
C ILE A 96 -7.70 11.30 6.71
N TYR A 97 -7.97 12.56 6.41
CA TYR A 97 -9.14 13.01 5.68
C TYR A 97 -8.73 13.42 4.27
N VAL A 98 -9.57 13.06 3.30
CA VAL A 98 -9.30 13.31 1.89
C VAL A 98 -10.52 13.88 1.16
N ASN A 99 -10.27 14.70 0.15
CA ASN A 99 -11.24 15.04 -0.88
C ASN A 99 -11.29 13.89 -1.88
N LEU A 100 -12.50 13.42 -2.16
CA LEU A 100 -12.77 12.41 -3.17
C LEU A 100 -13.22 13.12 -4.45
N ARG A 101 -12.54 12.89 -5.57
CA ARG A 101 -12.90 13.46 -6.86
C ARG A 101 -12.79 12.46 -8.00
N ARG A 102 -13.47 12.74 -9.10
CA ARG A 102 -13.30 12.01 -10.37
C ARG A 102 -11.92 12.28 -10.96
N ASN A 103 -11.48 11.38 -11.84
CA ASN A 103 -10.24 11.56 -12.60
C ASN A 103 -10.38 12.78 -13.52
N GLY A 104 -9.31 13.54 -13.67
CA GLY A 104 -9.15 14.59 -14.66
C GLY A 104 -8.82 14.02 -16.04
N SER A 105 -8.27 14.86 -16.91
CA SER A 105 -7.98 14.50 -18.30
C SER A 105 -6.55 14.02 -18.48
N ASN A 106 -6.30 13.20 -19.51
CA ASN A 106 -4.97 12.75 -19.87
C ASN A 106 -4.44 13.59 -21.04
N LEU A 107 -3.32 14.28 -20.85
CA LEU A 107 -2.76 15.20 -21.84
C LEU A 107 -1.48 14.63 -22.44
N LEU A 108 -1.39 14.70 -23.77
CA LEU A 108 -0.16 14.44 -24.52
C LEU A 108 0.37 15.74 -25.10
N LEU A 109 1.49 16.21 -24.57
CA LEU A 109 2.24 17.33 -25.11
C LEU A 109 3.25 16.78 -26.11
N ALA A 110 3.02 17.04 -27.39
CA ALA A 110 3.81 16.43 -28.46
C ALA A 110 4.98 17.31 -28.90
N ASN A 111 6.05 16.65 -29.37
CA ASN A 111 7.25 17.29 -29.93
C ASN A 111 7.90 18.31 -28.97
N CYS A 112 8.02 17.93 -27.70
CA CYS A 112 8.64 18.77 -26.68
C CYS A 112 10.16 18.77 -26.79
N THR A 113 10.74 19.97 -26.67
CA THR A 113 12.18 20.23 -26.58
C THR A 113 12.51 20.96 -25.29
N ASN A 114 13.80 20.97 -24.93
CA ASN A 114 14.32 21.74 -23.80
C ASN A 114 13.51 21.49 -22.51
N ILE A 115 13.33 20.21 -22.18
CA ILE A 115 12.59 19.76 -20.99
C ILE A 115 13.44 20.02 -19.75
N ALA A 116 12.91 20.79 -18.82
CA ALA A 116 13.50 21.06 -17.52
C ALA A 116 12.55 20.55 -16.43
N GLN A 117 13.06 19.70 -15.55
CA GLN A 117 12.34 19.23 -14.36
C GLN A 117 12.99 19.85 -13.14
N LYS A 118 12.18 20.50 -12.31
CA LYS A 118 12.63 21.06 -11.04
C LYS A 118 11.80 20.52 -9.90
N PHE A 119 12.48 19.90 -8.94
CA PHE A 119 11.90 19.45 -7.69
C PHE A 119 11.97 20.59 -6.69
N CYS A 120 10.82 21.09 -6.25
CA CYS A 120 10.69 22.08 -5.20
C CYS A 120 10.31 21.36 -3.89
N TYR A 121 11.20 20.54 -3.34
CA TYR A 121 10.97 19.89 -2.05
C TYR A 121 10.59 20.94 -0.99
N GLY A 122 9.54 20.70 -0.19
CA GLY A 122 9.59 21.15 1.20
C GLY A 122 10.54 20.24 1.96
N LYS A 123 11.19 20.75 3.00
CA LYS A 123 12.29 20.03 3.62
C LYS A 123 11.79 18.76 4.33
N ASP A 124 12.22 17.58 3.86
CA ASP A 124 11.97 16.30 4.54
C ASP A 124 12.56 16.35 5.96
N GLN A 125 11.69 16.56 6.96
CA GLN A 125 12.10 16.76 8.35
C GLN A 125 12.85 15.54 8.94
N GLU A 126 12.67 14.35 8.35
CA GLU A 126 13.37 13.12 8.73
C GLU A 126 14.82 13.08 8.24
N ASN A 127 15.06 13.46 6.98
CA ASN A 127 16.37 13.41 6.33
C ASN A 127 17.18 14.70 6.50
N ALA A 128 16.53 15.78 6.89
CA ALA A 128 17.17 17.05 7.15
C ALA A 128 18.26 16.92 8.23
N LYS A 129 19.36 17.64 8.04
CA LYS A 129 20.46 17.70 9.02
C LYS A 129 19.94 18.23 10.36
N LYS A 130 19.93 17.37 11.37
CA LYS A 130 19.53 17.68 12.74
C LYS A 130 20.76 18.07 13.54
N ASN A 131 20.76 19.27 14.11
CA ASN A 131 21.80 19.74 15.01
C ASN A 131 21.28 19.66 16.45
N ARG A 132 21.96 18.91 17.31
CA ARG A 132 21.62 18.74 18.72
C ARG A 132 22.35 19.77 19.57
N CYS A 133 21.63 20.69 20.18
CA CYS A 133 22.23 21.74 21.01
C CYS A 133 22.87 21.19 22.29
N ILE A 134 22.37 20.07 22.82
CA ILE A 134 22.98 19.34 23.95
C ILE A 134 24.40 18.86 23.60
N ALA A 135 24.61 18.45 22.35
CA ALA A 135 25.89 17.98 21.84
C ALA A 135 26.82 19.11 21.35
N ASP A 136 26.50 20.37 21.65
CA ASP A 136 27.27 21.56 21.26
C ASP A 136 27.24 21.90 19.75
N GLU A 137 26.35 21.26 18.99
CA GLU A 137 26.28 21.42 17.54
C GLU A 137 25.64 22.77 17.13
N CYS A 138 25.00 23.47 18.08
CA CYS A 138 24.30 24.74 17.83
C CYS A 138 25.20 25.99 17.88
N LYS A 139 26.52 25.83 18.06
CA LYS A 139 27.47 26.94 18.24
C LYS A 139 27.66 27.83 17.01
N ASN A 140 27.51 27.27 15.81
CA ASN A 140 27.78 27.94 14.53
C ASN A 140 26.55 27.99 13.62
N LEU A 141 25.33 27.82 14.18
CA LEU A 141 24.11 27.88 13.38
C LEU A 141 23.96 29.26 12.76
N THR A 142 23.76 29.29 11.45
CA THR A 142 23.52 30.50 10.66
C THR A 142 22.44 30.19 9.65
N GLY A 143 21.37 31.00 9.63
CA GLY A 143 20.16 30.73 8.86
C GLY A 143 18.94 30.49 9.75
N THR A 144 17.88 29.91 9.19
CA THR A 144 16.61 29.70 9.88
C THR A 144 16.47 28.22 10.29
N PHE A 145 16.05 27.98 11.52
CA PHE A 145 15.96 26.65 12.13
C PHE A 145 14.60 26.43 12.76
N ASN A 146 14.05 25.23 12.58
CA ASN A 146 12.90 24.76 13.35
C ASN A 146 13.40 23.80 14.44
N CYS A 147 13.24 24.18 15.70
CA CYS A 147 13.76 23.45 16.85
C CYS A 147 12.64 22.79 17.66
N SER A 148 12.88 21.58 18.13
CA SER A 148 12.04 20.89 19.10
C SER A 148 12.92 20.31 20.21
N MET A 149 12.75 20.81 21.44
CA MET A 149 13.50 20.38 22.63
C MET A 149 15.02 20.36 22.41
N GLY A 150 15.57 21.44 21.83
CA GLY A 150 17.01 21.57 21.58
C GLY A 150 17.56 20.73 20.42
N MET A 151 16.70 20.04 19.66
CA MET A 151 17.05 19.51 18.34
C MET A 151 16.59 20.48 17.26
N CYS A 152 17.53 21.09 16.56
CA CYS A 152 17.26 22.09 15.54
C CYS A 152 17.47 21.55 14.13
N ILE A 153 16.49 21.76 13.28
CA ILE A 153 16.49 21.35 11.88
C ILE A 153 16.74 22.61 11.05
N ASP A 154 17.82 22.61 10.28
CA ASP A 154 18.08 23.70 9.33
C ASP A 154 16.94 23.76 8.32
N ILE A 155 16.37 24.91 8.03
CA ILE A 155 15.35 25.10 6.99
C ILE A 155 15.68 26.22 6.01
N THR A 156 16.88 26.78 6.10
CA THR A 156 17.31 28.00 5.42
C THR A 156 17.15 27.94 3.91
N ASP A 157 17.59 26.85 3.28
CA ASP A 157 17.57 26.70 1.82
C ASP A 157 16.19 26.33 1.25
N SER A 158 15.25 25.94 2.10
CA SER A 158 13.94 25.45 1.66
C SER A 158 12.82 26.45 1.90
N PHE A 159 13.03 27.42 2.80
CA PHE A 159 12.00 28.32 3.29
C PHE A 159 12.51 29.75 3.43
N GLU A 160 11.75 30.69 2.87
CA GLU A 160 11.93 32.12 3.07
C GLU A 160 10.84 32.61 4.04
N CYS A 161 11.26 32.94 5.26
CA CYS A 161 10.38 33.40 6.32
C CYS A 161 10.38 34.92 6.42
N ILE A 162 9.22 35.53 6.25
CA ILE A 162 8.96 36.95 6.48
C ILE A 162 8.35 37.11 7.88
N TYR A 163 9.03 37.86 8.75
CA TYR A 163 8.61 38.08 10.13
C TYR A 163 8.94 39.51 10.58
N LYS A 164 8.18 40.00 11.58
CA LYS A 164 8.35 41.36 12.13
C LYS A 164 8.89 41.36 13.56
N ASP A 165 8.49 40.38 14.37
CA ASP A 165 8.79 40.34 15.79
C ASP A 165 9.68 39.13 16.13
N THR A 166 10.77 39.37 16.86
CA THR A 166 11.64 38.33 17.40
C THR A 166 11.80 38.46 18.91
N ASP A 167 12.05 37.34 19.57
CA ASP A 167 12.49 37.33 20.96
C ASP A 167 13.92 37.85 21.10
N PRO A 168 14.31 38.31 22.31
CA PRO A 168 15.69 38.66 22.60
C PRO A 168 16.66 37.53 22.23
N PRO A 169 17.83 37.86 21.64
CA PRO A 169 18.78 36.88 21.14
C PRO A 169 19.34 35.99 22.24
N LEU A 170 19.25 34.67 22.04
CA LEU A 170 19.85 33.64 22.87
C LEU A 170 21.23 33.27 22.31
N LYS A 171 22.28 33.33 23.14
CA LYS A 171 23.64 32.92 22.74
C LYS A 171 23.84 31.43 22.98
N CYS A 172 23.70 30.64 21.91
CA CYS A 172 24.11 29.23 21.87
C CYS A 172 25.63 29.06 21.67
N SER A 173 26.32 30.13 21.23
CA SER A 173 27.78 30.18 21.17
C SER A 173 28.39 30.42 22.55
N GLY A 174 29.41 29.64 22.94
CA GLY A 174 30.23 29.87 24.15
C GLY A 174 30.15 28.78 25.22
N ARG A 175 30.67 29.06 26.43
CA ARG A 175 30.78 28.07 27.52
C ARG A 175 29.44 27.60 28.11
N ARG A 176 28.43 28.48 28.17
CA ARG A 176 27.08 28.16 28.67
C ARG A 176 26.05 27.90 27.57
N GLY A 177 26.45 27.95 26.29
CA GLY A 177 25.53 27.84 25.16
C GLY A 177 24.70 26.56 25.15
N LYS A 178 25.30 25.44 25.60
CA LYS A 178 24.60 24.15 25.79
C LYS A 178 23.39 24.26 26.71
N ILE A 179 23.50 25.01 27.81
CA ILE A 179 22.44 25.17 28.81
C ILE A 179 21.41 26.19 28.33
N THR A 180 21.86 27.25 27.65
CA THR A 180 20.97 28.29 27.12
C THR A 180 20.05 27.76 26.02
N CYS A 181 20.53 26.80 25.22
CA CYS A 181 19.83 26.32 24.03
C CYS A 181 19.38 24.85 24.10
N ILE A 182 19.36 24.26 25.30
CA ILE A 182 18.88 22.88 25.51
C ILE A 182 17.38 22.71 25.25
N ASP A 183 16.59 23.77 25.50
CA ASP A 183 15.13 23.74 25.40
C ASP A 183 14.60 24.65 24.28
N LEU A 184 15.39 24.88 23.21
CA LEU A 184 14.89 25.64 22.05
C LEU A 184 13.68 24.92 21.44
N HIS A 185 12.58 25.66 21.28
CA HIS A 185 11.33 25.14 20.71
C HIS A 185 10.63 26.19 19.83
N GLY A 186 10.38 25.84 18.58
CA GLY A 186 9.78 26.70 17.55
C GLY A 186 10.79 27.16 16.50
N LEU A 187 10.42 28.21 15.74
CA LEU A 187 11.24 28.80 14.69
C LEU A 187 12.23 29.82 15.24
N TYR A 188 13.48 29.70 14.81
CA TYR A 188 14.58 30.57 15.19
C TYR A 188 15.34 31.08 13.96
N SER A 189 15.71 32.36 13.99
CA SER A 189 16.70 32.93 13.09
C SER A 189 18.03 33.00 13.83
N CYS A 190 19.03 32.27 13.35
CA CYS A 190 20.34 32.18 13.97
C CYS A 190 21.40 32.87 13.12
N ASN A 191 22.32 33.56 13.76
CA ASN A 191 23.52 34.11 13.14
C ASN A 191 24.73 33.75 14.00
N ARG A 192 25.61 32.88 13.50
CA ARG A 192 26.82 32.39 14.18
C ARG A 192 26.56 31.93 15.63
N GLY A 193 25.48 31.17 15.82
CA GLY A 193 25.09 30.62 17.13
C GLY A 193 24.43 31.61 18.08
N THR A 194 24.07 32.81 17.62
CA THR A 194 23.13 33.70 18.33
C THR A 194 21.77 33.54 17.66
N CYS A 195 20.79 33.01 18.39
CA CYS A 195 19.49 32.62 17.86
C CYS A 195 18.36 33.45 18.46
N GLU A 196 17.54 34.04 17.60
CA GLU A 196 16.36 34.82 17.96
C GLU A 196 15.10 34.02 17.59
N ARG A 197 14.17 33.87 18.53
CA ARG A 197 12.92 33.15 18.24
C ARG A 197 12.02 34.03 17.38
N ILE A 198 11.50 33.50 16.29
CA ILE A 198 10.53 34.19 15.44
C ILE A 198 9.14 34.06 16.09
N ARG A 199 8.47 35.19 16.34
CA ARG A 199 7.11 35.21 16.91
C ARG A 199 6.05 35.24 15.81
N THR A 200 4.92 34.59 16.08
CA THR A 200 3.73 34.74 15.24
C THR A 200 3.18 36.17 15.37
N PRO A 201 2.71 36.79 14.28
CA PRO A 201 2.55 36.24 12.93
C PRO A 201 3.84 36.32 12.08
N TYR A 202 4.16 35.21 11.41
CA TYR A 202 5.20 35.12 10.38
C TYR A 202 4.64 34.33 9.19
N ASN A 203 5.16 34.58 7.98
CA ASN A 203 4.83 33.79 6.79
C ASN A 203 6.12 33.14 6.27
N CYS A 204 6.19 31.82 6.28
CA CYS A 204 7.30 31.06 5.70
C CYS A 204 6.84 30.44 4.40
N ASP A 205 7.28 31.00 3.27
CA ASP A 205 6.99 30.45 1.95
C ASP A 205 8.16 29.58 1.49
N ARG A 206 7.90 28.62 0.59
CA ARG A 206 8.98 27.80 0.02
C ARG A 206 9.90 28.66 -0.85
N GLN A 207 11.20 28.57 -0.61
CA GLN A 207 12.20 29.24 -1.43
C GLN A 207 12.54 28.37 -2.65
N CYS A 208 11.64 28.32 -3.64
CA CYS A 208 11.93 27.72 -4.94
C CYS A 208 11.84 28.80 -6.03
N GLY A 209 12.80 29.74 -6.03
CA GLY A 209 12.76 30.95 -6.86
C GLY A 209 13.42 30.85 -8.24
N ASP A 210 14.29 29.86 -8.44
CA ASP A 210 15.09 29.77 -9.67
C ASP A 210 14.46 28.85 -10.74
N ILE A 211 13.16 28.97 -11.02
CA ILE A 211 12.51 28.11 -12.03
C ILE A 211 12.70 28.74 -13.42
N PRO A 212 13.44 28.11 -14.35
CA PRO A 212 13.76 28.72 -15.64
C PRO A 212 12.56 28.65 -16.59
N THR A 213 11.78 29.73 -16.65
CA THR A 213 10.60 29.90 -17.51
C THR A 213 10.94 30.47 -18.88
N ARG A 214 12.18 30.92 -19.09
CA ARG A 214 12.65 31.44 -20.38
C ARG A 214 12.57 30.39 -21.49
N HIS A 215 11.96 30.75 -22.62
CA HIS A 215 11.74 29.87 -23.78
C HIS A 215 11.00 28.57 -23.38
N LYS A 216 9.92 28.72 -22.60
CA LYS A 216 9.00 27.64 -22.21
C LYS A 216 7.58 28.09 -22.52
N ASN A 217 6.83 27.25 -23.22
CA ASN A 217 5.41 27.47 -23.52
C ASN A 217 4.51 26.43 -22.83
N VAL A 218 5.09 25.52 -22.05
CA VAL A 218 4.36 24.51 -21.29
C VAL A 218 4.92 24.40 -19.87
N ILE A 219 4.02 24.49 -18.89
CA ILE A 219 4.32 24.35 -17.46
C ILE A 219 3.35 23.35 -16.85
N MET A 220 3.84 22.19 -16.44
CA MET A 220 3.03 21.15 -15.80
C MET A 220 3.47 20.96 -14.35
N LEU A 221 2.52 21.08 -13.42
CA LEU A 221 2.76 20.86 -11.99
C LEU A 221 2.39 19.43 -11.61
N SER A 222 3.23 18.76 -10.84
CA SER A 222 2.96 17.43 -10.30
C SER A 222 3.44 17.34 -8.85
N GLY A 223 2.56 17.69 -7.92
CA GLY A 223 2.90 17.71 -6.50
C GLY A 223 3.98 18.76 -6.21
N ASP A 224 5.15 18.30 -5.78
CA ASP A 224 6.32 19.16 -5.50
C ASP A 224 7.23 19.37 -6.72
N GLU A 225 6.84 18.87 -7.89
CA GLU A 225 7.62 18.94 -9.11
C GLU A 225 7.00 19.92 -10.12
N VAL A 226 7.87 20.64 -10.82
CA VAL A 226 7.51 21.50 -11.95
C VAL A 226 8.24 20.99 -13.19
N TYR A 227 7.47 20.66 -14.21
CA TYR A 227 7.96 20.29 -15.53
C TYR A 227 7.76 21.47 -16.46
N LEU A 228 8.85 21.93 -17.06
CA LEU A 228 8.84 23.02 -18.04
C LEU A 228 9.36 22.49 -19.36
N SER A 229 8.71 22.85 -20.45
CA SER A 229 9.14 22.42 -21.78
C SER A 229 8.67 23.39 -22.87
N GLU A 230 9.23 23.19 -24.05
CA GLU A 230 8.83 23.88 -25.27
C GLU A 230 8.22 22.85 -26.23
N CYS A 231 6.89 22.81 -26.34
CA CYS A 231 6.15 21.82 -27.11
C CYS A 231 5.33 22.48 -28.22
N GLN A 232 5.01 21.72 -29.27
CA GLN A 232 4.30 22.24 -30.44
C GLN A 232 2.77 22.21 -30.30
N ARG A 233 2.24 21.18 -29.63
CA ARG A 233 0.80 20.95 -29.47
C ARG A 233 0.48 20.12 -28.25
N CYS A 234 -0.73 20.31 -27.74
CA CYS A 234 -1.33 19.57 -26.65
C CYS A 234 -2.56 18.83 -27.17
N ILE A 235 -2.62 17.53 -26.95
CA ILE A 235 -3.67 16.65 -27.44
C ILE A 235 -4.29 15.97 -26.23
N ASP A 236 -5.61 15.91 -26.18
CA ASP A 236 -6.29 15.06 -25.22
C ASP A 236 -6.11 13.58 -25.63
N SER A 237 -5.55 12.77 -24.75
CA SER A 237 -5.25 11.36 -25.03
C SER A 237 -6.50 10.50 -25.12
N ASP A 238 -7.59 10.92 -24.49
CA ASP A 238 -8.83 10.15 -24.44
C ASP A 238 -9.67 10.37 -25.72
N THR A 239 -9.77 11.62 -26.21
CA THR A 239 -10.54 11.96 -27.42
C THR A 239 -9.69 12.05 -28.69
N GLY A 240 -8.39 12.31 -28.57
CA GLY A 240 -7.50 12.59 -29.70
C GLY A 240 -7.64 14.00 -30.27
N GLU A 241 -8.43 14.87 -29.64
CA GLU A 241 -8.62 16.25 -30.08
C GLU A 241 -7.41 17.14 -29.71
N GLU A 242 -7.01 18.03 -30.63
CA GLU A 242 -5.99 19.03 -30.37
C GLU A 242 -6.60 20.19 -29.57
N VAL A 243 -6.09 20.40 -28.36
CA VAL A 243 -6.64 21.36 -27.39
C VAL A 243 -5.88 22.67 -27.43
N TRP A 244 -4.59 22.62 -27.75
CA TRP A 244 -3.74 23.81 -27.86
C TRP A 244 -2.60 23.58 -28.83
N ASN A 245 -2.11 24.67 -29.41
CA ASN A 245 -0.89 24.67 -30.21
C ASN A 245 -0.03 25.92 -29.96
N GLU A 246 1.22 25.81 -30.37
CA GLU A 246 2.22 26.86 -30.26
C GLU A 246 1.84 28.15 -31.00
N SER A 247 1.00 28.07 -32.04
CA SER A 247 0.59 29.24 -32.84
C SER A 247 -0.30 30.23 -32.08
N GLN A 248 -0.87 29.83 -30.95
CA GLN A 248 -1.73 30.67 -30.11
C GLN A 248 -0.93 31.67 -29.24
N ASP A 249 0.41 31.61 -29.23
CA ASP A 249 1.29 32.52 -28.47
C ASP A 249 0.95 32.63 -26.97
N ASN A 250 0.47 31.53 -26.39
CA ASN A 250 0.10 31.40 -24.99
C ASN A 250 0.84 30.22 -24.36
N ILE A 251 1.04 30.28 -23.05
CA ILE A 251 1.69 29.24 -22.24
C ILE A 251 0.61 28.36 -21.63
N ILE A 252 0.66 27.05 -21.82
CA ILE A 252 -0.25 26.13 -21.11
C ILE A 252 0.27 25.90 -19.70
N MET A 253 -0.66 25.92 -18.74
CA MET A 253 -0.42 25.47 -17.40
C MET A 253 -1.48 24.48 -16.93
N ALA A 254 -1.08 23.35 -16.34
CA ALA A 254 -2.02 22.43 -15.68
C ALA A 254 -1.36 21.70 -14.49
N SER A 255 -2.18 21.13 -13.61
CA SER A 255 -1.74 20.34 -12.45
C SER A 255 -2.14 18.88 -12.61
N CYS A 256 -1.16 17.99 -12.79
CA CYS A 256 -1.37 16.58 -13.11
C CYS A 256 -0.88 15.66 -11.98
N HIS A 257 -1.39 14.43 -11.92
CA HIS A 257 -0.96 13.46 -10.91
C HIS A 257 0.41 12.85 -11.22
N THR A 258 0.61 12.41 -12.45
CA THR A 258 1.91 11.90 -12.92
C THR A 258 2.23 12.46 -14.29
N ILE A 259 3.52 12.68 -14.53
CA ILE A 259 4.05 13.20 -15.79
C ILE A 259 5.22 12.30 -16.18
N LEU A 260 5.18 11.75 -17.39
CA LEU A 260 6.18 10.86 -17.93
C LEU A 260 6.78 11.46 -19.20
N ASN A 261 8.11 11.45 -19.28
CA ASN A 261 8.81 11.83 -20.49
C ASN A 261 8.94 10.61 -21.41
N THR A 262 8.27 10.66 -22.55
CA THR A 262 8.24 9.58 -23.54
C THR A 262 8.84 10.05 -24.87
N SER A 263 9.03 9.11 -25.81
CA SER A 263 9.50 9.44 -27.17
C SER A 263 8.53 10.31 -27.96
N ARG A 264 7.24 10.35 -27.58
CA ARG A 264 6.21 11.19 -28.21
C ARG A 264 6.16 12.60 -27.61
N GLY A 265 6.79 12.82 -26.46
CA GLY A 265 6.76 14.05 -25.68
C GLY A 265 6.38 13.79 -24.23
N LEU A 266 5.78 14.77 -23.56
CA LEU A 266 5.34 14.63 -22.17
C LEU A 266 3.92 14.07 -22.13
N GLU A 267 3.76 12.91 -21.49
CA GLU A 267 2.49 12.27 -21.21
C GLU A 267 2.11 12.57 -19.77
N ALA A 268 1.02 13.30 -19.58
CA ALA A 268 0.54 13.72 -18.27
C ALA A 268 -0.83 13.10 -18.00
N SER A 269 -0.99 12.48 -16.83
CA SER A 269 -2.22 11.81 -16.45
C SER A 269 -2.92 12.51 -15.29
N ASP A 270 -4.26 12.45 -15.31
CA ASP A 270 -5.14 13.06 -14.31
C ASP A 270 -4.82 14.55 -14.08
N CYS A 271 -4.89 15.32 -15.16
CA CYS A 271 -4.68 16.77 -15.17
C CYS A 271 -5.94 17.53 -14.78
N VAL A 272 -5.78 18.53 -13.91
CA VAL A 272 -6.81 19.46 -13.44
C VAL A 272 -6.30 20.90 -13.48
N ASN A 273 -7.23 21.86 -13.43
CA ASN A 273 -6.96 23.30 -13.51
C ASN A 273 -6.09 23.67 -14.73
N GLY A 274 -6.44 23.15 -15.91
CA GLY A 274 -5.83 23.56 -17.16
C GLY A 274 -6.17 25.01 -17.49
N SER A 275 -5.15 25.83 -17.71
CA SER A 275 -5.32 27.24 -18.04
C SER A 275 -4.31 27.71 -19.09
N LEU A 276 -4.64 28.81 -19.76
CA LEU A 276 -3.78 29.50 -20.70
C LEU A 276 -3.25 30.80 -20.08
N LEU A 277 -1.94 30.98 -20.12
CA LEU A 277 -1.25 32.16 -19.61
C LEU A 277 -0.72 32.97 -20.80
N ALA A 278 -0.85 34.29 -20.74
CA ALA A 278 -0.20 35.16 -21.70
C ALA A 278 1.32 35.17 -21.49
N ASN A 279 2.09 35.25 -22.58
CA ASN A 279 3.56 35.22 -22.56
C ASN A 279 4.22 36.31 -21.70
N ASN A 280 3.54 37.43 -21.46
CA ASN A 280 4.05 38.55 -20.68
C ASN A 280 3.88 38.41 -19.16
N ILE A 281 3.18 37.38 -18.69
CA ILE A 281 2.90 37.17 -17.27
C ILE A 281 4.13 36.59 -16.55
N LEU A 282 4.96 35.81 -17.25
CA LEU A 282 6.13 35.15 -16.68
C LEU A 282 7.41 35.91 -17.02
N SER A 283 8.25 36.15 -16.01
CA SER A 283 9.64 36.57 -16.16
C SER A 283 10.52 35.41 -16.65
N ASP A 284 11.81 35.67 -16.92
CA ASP A 284 12.79 34.63 -17.29
C ASP A 284 12.96 33.54 -16.22
N MET A 285 12.71 33.91 -14.96
CA MET A 285 12.73 33.06 -13.77
C MET A 285 11.43 33.24 -13.00
N ALA A 286 10.87 32.17 -12.45
CA ALA A 286 9.63 32.19 -11.68
C ALA A 286 9.76 31.48 -10.32
N ASN A 287 8.89 31.88 -9.39
CA ASN A 287 8.80 31.27 -8.06
C ASN A 287 7.73 30.18 -8.02
N PHE A 288 7.97 29.07 -7.31
CA PHE A 288 6.99 27.98 -7.17
C PHE A 288 5.66 28.44 -6.56
N THR A 289 5.70 29.31 -5.54
CA THR A 289 4.49 29.87 -4.92
C THR A 289 3.66 30.66 -5.94
N TYR A 290 4.32 31.40 -6.82
CA TYR A 290 3.65 32.16 -7.88
C TYR A 290 3.02 31.24 -8.93
N LEU A 291 3.75 30.22 -9.38
CA LEU A 291 3.21 29.19 -10.30
C LEU A 291 2.02 28.44 -9.66
N SER A 292 2.14 28.04 -8.39
CA SER A 292 1.06 27.36 -7.68
C SER A 292 -0.19 28.25 -7.57
N TYR A 293 -0.01 29.55 -7.30
CA TYR A 293 -1.11 30.51 -7.32
C TYR A 293 -1.76 30.63 -8.70
N LEU A 294 -0.96 30.79 -9.77
CA LEU A 294 -1.47 30.87 -11.14
C LEU A 294 -2.25 29.62 -11.54
N SER A 295 -1.82 28.43 -11.09
CA SER A 295 -2.51 27.18 -11.39
C SER A 295 -3.91 27.06 -10.80
N VAL A 296 -4.29 27.91 -9.84
CA VAL A 296 -5.61 27.88 -9.18
C VAL A 296 -6.44 29.11 -9.54
N PHE A 297 -5.81 30.27 -9.65
CA PHE A 297 -6.51 31.55 -9.80
C PHE A 297 -6.57 32.09 -11.23
N ASN A 298 -5.79 31.54 -12.16
CA ASN A 298 -5.87 31.99 -13.54
C ASN A 298 -7.23 31.62 -14.14
N THR A 299 -7.90 32.59 -14.76
CA THR A 299 -9.32 32.51 -15.13
C THR A 299 -9.56 32.11 -16.58
N VAL A 300 -8.51 31.96 -17.39
CA VAL A 300 -8.64 31.53 -18.79
C VAL A 300 -8.49 30.00 -18.83
N PRO A 301 -9.59 29.24 -18.91
CA PRO A 301 -9.52 27.78 -18.96
C PRO A 301 -8.84 27.33 -20.26
N LEU A 302 -8.19 26.16 -20.22
CA LEU A 302 -7.57 25.54 -21.38
C LEU A 302 -8.60 25.18 -22.47
N ASP A 303 -9.79 24.76 -22.05
CA ASP A 303 -10.91 24.43 -22.92
C ASP A 303 -12.15 25.20 -22.46
N GLU A 304 -12.81 25.91 -23.39
CA GLU A 304 -14.03 26.68 -23.10
C GLU A 304 -15.17 25.80 -22.60
N ARG A 305 -15.20 24.52 -22.98
CA ARG A 305 -16.21 23.57 -22.51
C ARG A 305 -15.92 23.01 -21.11
N GLN A 306 -14.73 23.30 -20.57
CA GLN A 306 -14.23 22.76 -19.31
C GLN A 306 -14.27 21.22 -19.27
N ILE A 307 -14.01 20.56 -20.41
CA ILE A 307 -13.95 19.09 -20.47
C ILE A 307 -12.49 18.64 -20.30
N VAL A 308 -11.56 19.38 -20.91
CA VAL A 308 -10.13 19.07 -20.82
C VAL A 308 -9.49 19.83 -19.65
N ALA A 309 -8.91 19.06 -18.73
CA ALA A 309 -8.29 19.53 -17.49
C ALA A 309 -9.20 20.51 -16.69
N PRO A 310 -10.41 20.07 -16.30
CA PRO A 310 -11.39 20.92 -15.62
C PRO A 310 -10.89 21.43 -14.25
N PRO A 311 -11.53 22.48 -13.72
CA PRO A 311 -11.29 22.92 -12.35
C PRO A 311 -11.56 21.80 -11.33
N GLU A 312 -10.67 21.65 -10.34
CA GLU A 312 -10.79 20.60 -9.31
C GLU A 312 -12.15 20.56 -8.59
N PRO A 313 -12.80 21.71 -8.24
CA PRO A 313 -14.11 21.69 -7.57
C PRO A 313 -15.24 21.03 -8.37
N GLU A 314 -15.16 21.05 -9.71
CA GLU A 314 -16.19 20.47 -10.58
C GLU A 314 -16.12 18.93 -10.62
N LEU A 315 -14.96 18.36 -10.29
CA LEU A 315 -14.74 16.91 -10.23
C LEU A 315 -15.09 16.31 -8.87
N LEU A 316 -15.42 17.13 -7.87
CA LEU A 316 -15.53 16.69 -6.48
C LEU A 316 -16.79 15.84 -6.25
N ILE A 317 -16.58 14.67 -5.63
CA ILE A 317 -17.62 13.72 -5.22
C ILE A 317 -17.95 13.91 -3.74
N ALA A 318 -16.92 14.03 -2.89
CA ALA A 318 -17.08 14.28 -1.46
C ALA A 318 -15.95 15.16 -0.90
N ASN A 319 -16.33 16.14 -0.08
CA ASN A 319 -15.42 17.14 0.51
C ASN A 319 -14.60 16.60 1.69
N GLU A 320 -15.05 15.55 2.34
CA GLU A 320 -14.32 14.99 3.48
C GLU A 320 -14.66 13.51 3.61
N SER A 321 -13.69 12.66 3.29
CA SER A 321 -13.81 11.21 3.36
C SER A 321 -12.70 10.64 4.24
N LYS A 322 -13.01 9.58 4.99
CA LYS A 322 -12.04 8.88 5.83
C LYS A 322 -11.19 7.96 4.97
N LEU A 323 -9.88 8.18 4.94
CA LEU A 323 -8.96 7.31 4.23
C LEU A 323 -8.55 6.13 5.13
N LEU A 324 -8.74 4.92 4.62
CA LEU A 324 -8.28 3.68 5.23
C LEU A 324 -7.28 2.96 4.29
N ILE A 325 -6.29 2.27 4.85
CA ILE A 325 -5.36 1.47 4.05
C ILE A 325 -6.06 0.35 3.27
N ASN A 326 -7.04 -0.30 3.90
CA ASN A 326 -7.91 -1.35 3.38
C ASN A 326 -9.31 -1.22 4.05
N LEU A 327 -10.24 -2.12 3.74
CA LEU A 327 -11.59 -2.14 4.35
C LEU A 327 -11.59 -2.24 5.90
N GLU A 328 -10.54 -2.80 6.50
CA GLU A 328 -10.44 -2.98 7.95
C GLU A 328 -9.67 -1.84 8.65
N GLY A 329 -8.93 -1.02 7.89
CA GLY A 329 -8.07 0.04 8.40
C GLY A 329 -6.81 -0.47 9.11
N CYS A 330 -6.37 -1.70 8.85
CA CYS A 330 -5.24 -2.31 9.57
C CYS A 330 -4.46 -3.33 8.73
N VAL A 331 -3.24 -3.63 9.17
CA VAL A 331 -2.35 -4.63 8.55
C VAL A 331 -1.80 -5.58 9.62
N ASN A 332 -1.55 -6.83 9.25
CA ASN A 332 -1.01 -7.86 10.16
C ASN A 332 0.47 -8.17 9.88
N THR A 333 1.15 -7.31 9.12
CA THR A 333 2.53 -7.51 8.68
C THR A 333 3.47 -6.65 9.52
N LEU A 334 4.47 -7.26 10.15
CA LEU A 334 5.57 -6.59 10.87
C LEU A 334 6.58 -5.87 9.94
N ARG A 335 6.09 -5.18 8.91
CA ARG A 335 6.88 -4.55 7.85
C ARG A 335 6.82 -3.02 7.87
N ASP A 336 6.36 -2.44 8.96
CA ASP A 336 6.15 -1.00 9.11
C ASP A 336 5.29 -0.39 7.98
N GLU A 337 4.34 -1.16 7.44
CA GLU A 337 3.53 -0.71 6.30
C GLU A 337 2.65 0.48 6.69
N CYS A 338 2.16 0.55 7.94
CA CYS A 338 1.43 1.72 8.39
C CYS A 338 2.33 2.95 8.47
N LYS A 339 3.59 2.82 8.89
CA LYS A 339 4.51 3.96 8.94
C LYS A 339 4.75 4.52 7.54
N GLU A 340 4.99 3.66 6.56
CA GLU A 340 5.15 4.05 5.16
C GLU A 340 3.86 4.65 4.58
N PHE A 341 2.71 4.04 4.87
CA PHE A 341 1.40 4.53 4.48
C PHE A 341 1.16 5.96 4.99
N LEU A 342 1.33 6.20 6.29
CA LEU A 342 1.11 7.51 6.88
C LEU A 342 2.10 8.56 6.34
N LYS A 343 3.33 8.15 6.00
CA LYS A 343 4.33 9.05 5.37
C LYS A 343 3.94 9.49 3.96
N ILE A 344 3.36 8.59 3.16
CA ILE A 344 3.00 8.87 1.77
C ILE A 344 1.66 9.61 1.71
N TYR A 345 0.64 9.08 2.40
CA TYR A 345 -0.74 9.55 2.29
C TYR A 345 -1.10 10.65 3.31
N GLY A 346 -0.31 10.82 4.39
CA GLY A 346 -0.58 11.82 5.43
C GLY A 346 -0.17 13.25 5.08
N LYS A 347 0.39 13.50 3.87
CA LYS A 347 0.82 14.84 3.46
C LYS A 347 -0.40 15.73 3.16
N ASP A 348 -0.75 16.59 4.11
CA ASP A 348 -1.87 17.54 4.01
C ASP A 348 -1.45 18.97 3.59
N GLY A 349 -0.14 19.18 3.43
CA GLY A 349 0.46 20.44 3.04
C GLY A 349 0.69 21.44 4.17
N THR A 350 0.50 21.04 5.42
CA THR A 350 0.87 21.85 6.60
C THR A 350 2.37 22.07 6.71
N ASP A 351 3.18 21.09 6.30
CA ASP A 351 4.65 21.20 6.19
C ASP A 351 5.09 22.00 4.96
N HIS A 352 4.19 22.82 4.44
CA HIS A 352 4.24 23.50 3.16
C HIS A 352 4.39 22.60 1.95
N ASN A 353 4.65 21.29 2.06
CA ASN A 353 4.69 20.29 0.99
C ASN A 353 3.39 20.22 0.17
N ALA A 354 3.44 19.64 -1.04
CA ALA A 354 2.23 19.48 -1.83
C ALA A 354 1.35 18.42 -1.16
N ARG A 355 0.04 18.64 -1.23
CA ARG A 355 -0.93 17.65 -0.76
C ARG A 355 -0.74 16.34 -1.51
N ALA A 356 -0.80 15.22 -0.80
CA ALA A 356 -0.75 13.91 -1.43
C ALA A 356 -1.97 13.74 -2.33
N ARG A 357 -1.73 13.44 -3.61
CA ARG A 357 -2.73 13.02 -4.59
C ARG A 357 -2.44 11.58 -5.00
N PHE A 358 -3.44 10.72 -4.98
CA PHE A 358 -3.26 9.29 -5.24
C PHE A 358 -4.58 8.63 -5.66
N PRO A 359 -4.52 7.51 -6.40
CA PRO A 359 -5.68 6.71 -6.71
C PRO A 359 -6.25 6.05 -5.45
N CYS A 360 -7.57 6.08 -5.31
CA CYS A 360 -8.31 5.50 -4.20
C CYS A 360 -9.64 4.90 -4.68
N PHE A 361 -10.23 4.06 -3.84
CA PHE A 361 -11.47 3.34 -4.15
C PHE A 361 -12.56 3.72 -3.16
N TYR A 362 -13.79 3.78 -3.63
CA TYR A 362 -14.95 4.16 -2.83
C TYR A 362 -16.18 3.37 -3.24
N SER A 363 -17.16 3.33 -2.34
CA SER A 363 -18.50 2.80 -2.63
C SER A 363 -19.45 3.97 -2.91
N VAL A 364 -20.28 3.83 -3.94
CA VAL A 364 -21.29 4.84 -4.30
C VAL A 364 -22.31 5.01 -3.16
N ASP A 365 -22.60 3.94 -2.42
CA ASP A 365 -23.54 3.95 -1.30
C ASP A 365 -22.99 4.68 -0.07
N ASN A 366 -21.66 4.73 0.08
CA ASN A 366 -21.01 5.39 1.20
C ASN A 366 -19.70 6.09 0.78
N PRO A 367 -19.79 7.30 0.21
CA PRO A 367 -18.61 8.05 -0.22
C PRO A 367 -17.78 8.59 0.95
N GLY A 368 -18.28 8.53 2.20
CA GLY A 368 -17.56 9.04 3.38
C GLY A 368 -16.40 8.16 3.84
N ILE A 369 -16.21 6.97 3.25
CA ILE A 369 -15.09 6.07 3.52
C ILE A 369 -14.45 5.68 2.19
N VAL A 370 -13.13 5.85 2.12
CA VAL A 370 -12.34 5.52 0.93
C VAL A 370 -11.15 4.67 1.32
N VAL A 371 -10.74 3.81 0.40
CA VAL A 371 -9.71 2.81 0.63
C VAL A 371 -8.57 3.01 -0.36
N ALA A 372 -7.33 2.98 0.13
CA ALA A 372 -6.15 3.11 -0.73
C ALA A 372 -5.83 1.81 -1.49
N ARG A 373 -5.95 0.65 -0.83
CA ARG A 373 -5.64 -0.65 -1.41
C ARG A 373 -6.91 -1.49 -1.51
N PHE A 374 -7.43 -1.65 -2.73
CA PHE A 374 -8.54 -2.52 -3.01
C PHE A 374 -8.26 -3.34 -4.28
N ASN A 375 -8.45 -4.66 -4.19
CA ASN A 375 -8.33 -5.55 -5.34
C ASN A 375 -9.30 -6.72 -5.17
N LEU A 376 -10.47 -6.60 -5.81
CA LEU A 376 -11.52 -7.60 -5.70
C LEU A 376 -11.10 -8.91 -6.37
N ALA A 377 -10.51 -8.87 -7.57
CA ALA A 377 -10.07 -10.06 -8.30
C ALA A 377 -9.08 -10.91 -7.50
N MET A 378 -8.12 -10.29 -6.81
CA MET A 378 -7.17 -10.98 -5.95
C MET A 378 -7.87 -11.59 -4.73
N ALA A 379 -8.75 -10.83 -4.07
CA ALA A 379 -9.51 -11.32 -2.91
C ALA A 379 -10.39 -12.52 -3.28
N THR A 380 -11.11 -12.45 -4.41
CA THR A 380 -11.94 -13.54 -4.92
C THR A 380 -11.10 -14.76 -5.27
N ARG A 381 -9.94 -14.59 -5.92
CA ARG A 381 -9.04 -15.71 -6.24
C ARG A 381 -8.49 -16.39 -4.98
N GLN A 382 -8.04 -15.60 -4.01
CA GLN A 382 -7.55 -16.11 -2.73
C GLN A 382 -8.66 -16.84 -1.97
N PHE A 383 -9.87 -16.28 -1.95
CA PHE A 383 -11.05 -16.90 -1.36
C PHE A 383 -11.37 -18.27 -1.98
N VAL A 384 -11.39 -18.36 -3.31
CA VAL A 384 -11.67 -19.63 -4.01
C VAL A 384 -10.63 -20.68 -3.67
N VAL A 385 -9.34 -20.35 -3.73
CA VAL A 385 -8.26 -21.30 -3.40
C VAL A 385 -8.33 -21.72 -1.93
N ALA A 386 -8.48 -20.76 -1.02
CA ALA A 386 -8.52 -21.00 0.42
C ALA A 386 -9.77 -21.76 0.87
N SER A 387 -10.88 -21.67 0.14
CA SER A 387 -12.09 -22.45 0.42
C SER A 387 -12.03 -23.83 -0.22
N VAL A 388 -11.72 -23.92 -1.52
CA VAL A 388 -11.80 -25.18 -2.28
C VAL A 388 -10.74 -26.18 -1.83
N LEU A 389 -9.48 -25.75 -1.66
CA LEU A 389 -8.36 -26.66 -1.37
C LEU A 389 -8.56 -27.44 -0.05
N PRO A 390 -8.78 -26.81 1.12
CA PRO A 390 -8.96 -27.56 2.35
C PRO A 390 -10.29 -28.33 2.38
N SER A 391 -11.36 -27.83 1.75
CA SER A 391 -12.63 -28.57 1.66
C SER A 391 -12.49 -29.86 0.84
N VAL A 392 -11.81 -29.82 -0.30
CA VAL A 392 -11.57 -31.02 -1.13
C VAL A 392 -10.69 -32.01 -0.37
N LEU A 393 -9.61 -31.56 0.26
CA LEU A 393 -8.74 -32.44 1.07
C LEU A 393 -9.50 -33.06 2.24
N PHE A 394 -10.38 -32.30 2.90
CA PHE A 394 -11.23 -32.80 3.99
C PHE A 394 -12.19 -33.88 3.50
N ILE A 395 -12.92 -33.63 2.40
CA ILE A 395 -13.90 -34.57 1.84
C ILE A 395 -13.22 -35.85 1.36
N VAL A 396 -12.12 -35.74 0.60
CA VAL A 396 -11.37 -36.90 0.10
C VAL A 396 -10.79 -37.73 1.25
N SER A 397 -10.22 -37.07 2.27
CA SER A 397 -9.70 -37.76 3.46
C SER A 397 -10.81 -38.46 4.26
N CYS A 398 -11.98 -37.81 4.38
CA CYS A 398 -13.13 -38.40 5.07
C CYS A 398 -13.67 -39.63 4.32
N LEU A 399 -13.86 -39.52 3.00
CA LEU A 399 -14.34 -40.62 2.16
C LEU A 399 -13.38 -41.81 2.17
N THR A 400 -12.07 -41.56 2.06
CA THR A 400 -11.05 -42.63 2.12
C THR A 400 -11.03 -43.33 3.46
N LEU A 401 -11.17 -42.61 4.59
CA LEU A 401 -11.26 -43.23 5.91
C LEU A 401 -12.54 -44.05 6.10
N ILE A 402 -13.69 -43.57 5.60
CA ILE A 402 -14.94 -44.33 5.63
C ILE A 402 -14.81 -45.62 4.81
N LEU A 403 -14.17 -45.56 3.64
CA LEU A 403 -13.88 -46.74 2.82
C LEU A 403 -12.96 -47.70 3.56
N CYS A 404 -11.84 -47.22 4.10
CA CYS A 404 -10.92 -48.06 4.89
C CYS A 404 -11.62 -48.72 6.09
N GLN A 405 -12.51 -48.01 6.79
CA GLN A 405 -13.28 -48.59 7.89
C GLN A 405 -14.23 -49.70 7.41
N ARG A 406 -14.79 -49.58 6.21
CA ARG A 406 -15.70 -50.59 5.63
C ARG A 406 -14.96 -51.77 5.01
N THR A 407 -13.74 -51.58 4.53
CA THR A 407 -13.01 -52.59 3.75
C THR A 407 -11.88 -53.26 4.53
N VAL A 408 -11.30 -52.63 5.55
CA VAL A 408 -10.18 -53.21 6.30
C VAL A 408 -10.72 -54.06 7.44
N VAL A 409 -10.38 -55.35 7.43
CA VAL A 409 -10.71 -56.30 8.50
C VAL A 409 -9.41 -56.79 9.12
N VAL A 410 -9.42 -56.98 10.44
CA VAL A 410 -8.34 -57.64 11.17
C VAL A 410 -8.63 -59.13 11.16
N GLY A 411 -7.82 -59.90 10.45
CA GLY A 411 -7.91 -61.36 10.48
C GLY A 411 -7.39 -61.92 11.81
N ASP A 412 -7.67 -63.21 12.07
CA ASP A 412 -7.26 -63.89 13.31
C ASP A 412 -5.73 -63.88 13.54
N ASP A 413 -4.93 -63.63 12.50
CA ASP A 413 -3.48 -63.44 12.54
C ASP A 413 -3.04 -62.02 13.02
N ALA A 414 -3.97 -61.19 13.50
CA ALA A 414 -3.78 -59.76 13.82
C ALA A 414 -3.19 -58.90 12.67
N LYS A 415 -3.31 -59.36 11.42
CA LYS A 415 -2.93 -58.64 10.20
C LYS A 415 -4.14 -57.93 9.57
N MET A 416 -3.94 -56.69 9.15
CA MET A 416 -4.94 -55.92 8.39
C MET A 416 -5.00 -56.41 6.94
N ARG A 417 -6.19 -56.73 6.44
CA ARG A 417 -6.43 -57.13 5.04
C ARG A 417 -7.65 -56.39 4.47
N PHE A 418 -7.64 -56.13 3.16
CA PHE A 418 -8.82 -55.62 2.46
C PHE A 418 -9.81 -56.76 2.19
N GLN A 419 -11.03 -56.63 2.71
CA GLN A 419 -12.16 -57.51 2.46
C GLN A 419 -12.61 -57.32 1.01
N GLY A 420 -12.10 -58.16 0.11
CA GLY A 420 -12.40 -58.12 -1.33
C GLY A 420 -11.31 -58.70 -2.23
N CYS A 421 -10.09 -58.90 -1.75
CA CYS A 421 -9.03 -59.62 -2.48
C CYS A 421 -8.77 -60.99 -1.84
N VAL A 422 -9.73 -61.90 -2.00
CA VAL A 422 -9.46 -63.34 -1.90
C VAL A 422 -9.55 -63.87 -3.32
N GLN A 423 -8.48 -63.70 -4.11
CA GLN A 423 -8.23 -64.63 -5.21
C GLN A 423 -7.65 -65.87 -4.56
N GLY A 424 -8.42 -66.96 -4.64
CA GLY A 424 -8.01 -68.26 -4.16
C GLY A 424 -6.69 -68.67 -4.81
N GLU A 425 -5.79 -69.22 -4.00
CA GLU A 425 -4.70 -70.05 -4.50
C GLU A 425 -5.32 -71.17 -5.34
N ALA A 426 -4.91 -71.23 -6.61
CA ALA A 426 -5.37 -72.23 -7.56
C ALA A 426 -4.53 -73.50 -7.44
N GLU A 427 -5.19 -74.63 -7.14
CA GLU A 427 -5.09 -75.93 -7.81
C GLU A 427 -6.19 -76.83 -7.22
N SER A 428 -7.12 -77.47 -7.94
CA SER A 428 -7.32 -77.75 -9.36
C SER A 428 -8.77 -78.22 -9.57
N THR A 429 -9.26 -78.08 -10.81
CA THR A 429 -10.32 -78.90 -11.47
C THR A 429 -11.70 -78.24 -11.73
N GLU A 430 -11.96 -78.13 -13.05
CA GLU A 430 -13.22 -78.10 -13.82
C GLU A 430 -14.19 -76.88 -13.86
N LYS A 431 -14.19 -76.26 -15.06
CA LYS A 431 -15.30 -75.76 -15.90
C LYS A 431 -16.62 -75.40 -15.19
N THR A 432 -17.11 -74.16 -15.36
CA THR A 432 -18.08 -73.73 -16.39
C THR A 432 -18.38 -72.22 -16.24
N ALA A 433 -18.63 -71.54 -17.35
CA ALA A 433 -18.86 -70.10 -17.46
C ALA A 433 -20.16 -69.60 -16.82
N SER A 434 -20.13 -68.41 -16.20
CA SER A 434 -21.15 -67.35 -16.39
C SER A 434 -20.69 -66.02 -15.78
N THR A 435 -20.90 -64.97 -16.55
CA THR A 435 -20.60 -63.54 -16.41
C THR A 435 -21.35 -62.86 -15.24
N ASN A 436 -20.71 -61.94 -14.50
CA ASN A 436 -21.13 -60.52 -14.34
C ASN A 436 -20.39 -59.75 -13.20
N ASN A 437 -19.83 -58.60 -13.61
CA ASN A 437 -19.65 -57.32 -12.90
C ASN A 437 -18.96 -57.25 -11.53
N ALA A 438 -17.68 -56.84 -11.54
CA ALA A 438 -17.10 -55.98 -10.51
C ALA A 438 -15.98 -55.10 -11.09
N PHE A 439 -15.99 -53.82 -10.72
CA PHE A 439 -15.10 -52.75 -11.18
C PHE A 439 -13.61 -53.07 -10.96
N PRO A 440 -12.71 -52.75 -11.91
CA PRO A 440 -11.28 -53.01 -11.78
C PRO A 440 -10.57 -51.76 -11.25
N PHE A 441 -10.21 -51.75 -9.97
CA PHE A 441 -9.10 -50.93 -9.48
C PHE A 441 -8.42 -51.66 -8.32
N CYS A 442 -7.86 -52.83 -8.62
CA CYS A 442 -6.78 -53.41 -7.82
C CYS A 442 -5.47 -52.77 -8.32
N TRP A 443 -4.77 -52.07 -7.44
CA TRP A 443 -3.37 -51.72 -7.69
C TRP A 443 -2.56 -53.01 -7.73
N THR A 444 -2.16 -53.43 -8.93
CA THR A 444 -1.24 -54.56 -9.12
C THR A 444 0.15 -54.16 -8.65
N GLU A 445 0.69 -54.90 -7.68
CA GLU A 445 2.09 -54.85 -7.30
C GLU A 445 2.95 -55.39 -8.45
N THR A 446 3.82 -54.54 -9.00
CA THR A 446 4.98 -55.02 -9.77
C THR A 446 6.15 -55.17 -8.82
N GLU A 447 6.53 -56.42 -8.52
CA GLU A 447 7.79 -56.75 -7.88
C GLU A 447 8.97 -56.27 -8.74
N SER A 448 9.78 -55.36 -8.20
CA SER A 448 11.13 -55.10 -8.70
C SER A 448 12.13 -55.57 -7.65
N ASN A 449 12.74 -56.75 -7.89
CA ASN A 449 13.89 -57.25 -7.15
C ASN A 449 15.05 -56.24 -7.20
N PRO A 450 15.67 -55.86 -6.08
CA PRO A 450 16.99 -55.25 -6.09
C PRO A 450 18.05 -56.33 -6.25
N ALA A 451 18.77 -56.28 -7.37
CA ALA A 451 20.01 -57.02 -7.56
C ALA A 451 21.10 -56.42 -6.64
N SER A 452 21.70 -57.28 -5.81
CA SER A 452 23.11 -57.32 -5.40
C SER A 452 23.90 -56.00 -5.31
N ILE A 453 24.30 -55.62 -4.08
CA ILE A 453 25.67 -55.71 -3.51
C ILE A 453 25.56 -55.65 -1.99
#